data_AF-A0A9P6LUU5-F1
#
_entry.id   AF-A0A9P6LUU5-F1
#
_cell.length_a   1.000
_cell.length_b   1.000
_cell.length_c   1.000
_cell.angle_alpha   90.00
_cell.angle_beta   90.00
_cell.angle_gamma   90.00
#
_symmetry.space_group_name_H-M   'P 1'
#
loop_
_entity.id
_entity.type
_entity.pdbx_description
1 polymer ?
#
loop_
_entity_poly.entity_id
_entity_poly.type
_entity_poly.pdbx_seq_one_letter_code
_entity_poly.pdbx_strand_id
1 'polypeptide(L)'
;MFNLHVTDTYPPLSEFFESPQLCGPKLKAMVLGNDQTEIFYWPFNTPGFGAANDRLWVKQWRRTENLPVNVSSPKLDCQRILQGYETKFGDHLYEYMAEHPSSTPFVNCLLFKTVSYENTEAVLYAPDAMHFQAGIDNIPCLDLEMAFKVNQDFSNVVVAWNYVIDQLYEYANRGEYPFNLTLEMRFVKASSML
;
A
#
# COMPACT_ATOMS: atom_id res chain seq x y z
N MET A 1 -12.50 -5.27 -23.62
CA MET A 1 -12.07 -4.61 -22.36
C MET A 1 -12.74 -5.37 -21.23
N PHE A 2 -12.00 -5.72 -20.16
CA PHE A 2 -12.55 -6.47 -19.02
C PHE A 2 -12.77 -5.54 -17.82
N ASN A 3 -13.62 -5.96 -16.90
CA ASN A 3 -13.87 -5.24 -15.65
C ASN A 3 -13.00 -5.84 -14.53
N LEU A 4 -12.62 -5.00 -13.59
CA LEU A 4 -11.94 -5.39 -12.37
C LEU A 4 -12.84 -5.07 -11.18
N HIS A 5 -13.06 -6.10 -10.36
CA HIS A 5 -13.54 -5.96 -9.01
C HIS A 5 -12.36 -5.59 -8.12
N VAL A 6 -12.38 -4.39 -7.57
CA VAL A 6 -11.31 -3.78 -6.77
C VAL A 6 -11.76 -3.66 -5.33
N THR A 7 -10.94 -4.11 -4.41
CA THR A 7 -11.19 -3.95 -2.97
C THR A 7 -10.01 -3.27 -2.30
N ASP A 8 -10.31 -2.32 -1.43
CA ASP A 8 -9.36 -1.64 -0.56
C ASP A 8 -9.69 -2.02 0.88
N THR A 9 -8.72 -2.56 1.61
CA THR A 9 -8.89 -2.99 3.01
C THR A 9 -7.76 -2.48 3.88
N TYR A 10 -8.04 -2.31 5.18
CA TYR A 10 -7.07 -1.75 6.13
C TYR A 10 -6.78 -2.69 7.31
N PRO A 11 -6.25 -3.90 7.07
CA PRO A 11 -5.99 -4.87 8.14
C PRO A 11 -4.84 -4.40 9.06
N PRO A 12 -4.77 -4.89 10.31
CA PRO A 12 -3.56 -4.75 11.13
C PRO A 12 -2.34 -5.37 10.44
N LEU A 13 -1.15 -4.81 10.67
CA LEU A 13 0.12 -5.35 10.15
C LEU A 13 0.33 -6.81 10.57
N SER A 14 0.04 -7.11 11.84
CA SER A 14 0.13 -8.46 12.42
C SER A 14 -0.72 -9.50 11.69
N GLU A 15 -1.78 -9.07 11.01
CA GLU A 15 -2.67 -9.98 10.27
C GLU A 15 -1.93 -10.75 9.17
N PHE A 16 -0.90 -10.13 8.56
CA PHE A 16 -0.16 -10.69 7.43
C PHE A 16 1.34 -10.83 7.67
N PHE A 17 1.86 -10.31 8.79
CA PHE A 17 3.30 -10.26 9.02
C PHE A 17 3.73 -10.63 10.45
N GLU A 18 2.88 -11.21 11.29
CA GLU A 18 3.29 -11.63 12.64
C GLU A 18 4.34 -12.77 12.64
N SER A 19 4.13 -13.84 11.87
CA SER A 19 5.13 -14.91 11.75
C SER A 19 5.11 -15.59 10.38
N PRO A 20 6.26 -16.04 9.86
CA PRO A 20 6.32 -16.67 8.54
C PRO A 20 5.44 -17.92 8.41
N GLN A 21 5.36 -18.73 9.47
CA GLN A 21 4.62 -19.99 9.47
C GLN A 21 3.10 -19.78 9.44
N LEU A 22 2.59 -18.76 10.15
CA LEU A 22 1.17 -18.46 10.19
C LEU A 22 0.74 -17.59 9.01
N CYS A 23 1.51 -16.55 8.72
CA CYS A 23 1.11 -15.52 7.78
C CYS A 23 1.50 -15.84 6.34
N GLY A 24 2.54 -16.64 6.09
CA GLY A 24 2.93 -17.06 4.74
C GLY A 24 1.78 -17.72 3.97
N PRO A 25 1.12 -18.76 4.51
CA PRO A 25 -0.05 -19.37 3.88
C PRO A 25 -1.21 -18.40 3.64
N LYS A 26 -1.41 -17.44 4.55
CA LYS A 26 -2.48 -16.43 4.43
C LYS A 26 -2.17 -15.41 3.32
N LEU A 27 -0.96 -14.87 3.28
CA LEU A 27 -0.47 -14.03 2.18
C LEU A 27 -0.58 -14.76 0.85
N LYS A 28 -0.18 -16.03 0.80
CA LYS A 28 -0.31 -16.86 -0.40
C LYS A 28 -1.76 -16.98 -0.87
N ALA A 29 -2.69 -17.28 0.05
CA ALA A 29 -4.10 -17.39 -0.29
C ALA A 29 -4.66 -16.06 -0.82
N MET A 30 -4.28 -14.95 -0.19
CA MET A 30 -4.65 -13.60 -0.62
C MET A 30 -4.14 -13.29 -2.03
N VAL A 31 -2.85 -13.53 -2.30
CA VAL A 31 -2.23 -13.22 -3.59
C VAL A 31 -2.74 -14.14 -4.70
N LEU A 32 -2.88 -15.43 -4.45
CA LEU A 32 -3.36 -16.38 -5.46
C LEU A 32 -4.87 -16.29 -5.71
N GLY A 33 -5.63 -15.72 -4.78
CA GLY A 33 -7.07 -15.49 -4.92
C GLY A 33 -7.43 -14.27 -5.77
N ASN A 34 -6.44 -13.47 -6.17
CA ASN A 34 -6.61 -12.25 -6.95
C ASN A 34 -5.71 -12.24 -8.19
N ASP A 35 -6.07 -11.45 -9.19
CA ASP A 35 -5.22 -11.25 -10.38
C ASP A 35 -4.03 -10.34 -10.08
N GLN A 36 -4.22 -9.37 -9.17
CA GLN A 36 -3.19 -8.49 -8.65
C GLN A 36 -3.44 -8.20 -7.17
N THR A 37 -2.37 -8.00 -6.42
CA THR A 37 -2.41 -7.56 -5.01
C THR A 37 -1.23 -6.63 -4.76
N GLU A 38 -1.52 -5.55 -4.05
CA GLU A 38 -0.58 -4.51 -3.70
C GLU A 38 -0.81 -4.13 -2.23
N ILE A 39 0.29 -3.98 -1.49
CA ILE A 39 0.28 -3.72 -0.06
C ILE A 39 1.07 -2.45 0.16
N PHE A 40 0.43 -1.46 0.78
CA PHE A 40 1.03 -0.21 1.19
C PHE A 40 1.10 -0.14 2.71
N TYR A 41 2.16 0.49 3.20
CA TYR A 41 2.38 0.70 4.62
C TYR A 41 3.05 2.05 4.85
N TRP A 42 2.36 2.92 5.58
CA TRP A 42 2.96 4.14 6.13
C TRP A 42 3.58 3.80 7.47
N PRO A 43 4.90 3.99 7.67
CA PRO A 43 5.53 3.79 8.97
C PRO A 43 4.87 4.66 10.05
N PHE A 44 4.66 4.11 11.25
CA PHE A 44 4.09 4.84 12.40
C PHE A 44 2.66 5.32 12.18
N ASN A 45 1.86 4.58 11.40
CA ASN A 45 0.52 5.01 11.03
C ASN A 45 -0.52 4.91 12.15
N THR A 46 -0.13 4.40 13.31
CA THR A 46 -0.94 4.47 14.54
C THR A 46 -0.22 5.17 15.69
N PRO A 47 -0.98 5.79 16.62
CA PRO A 47 -0.39 6.38 17.82
C PRO A 47 0.35 5.33 18.66
N GLY A 48 1.54 5.67 19.18
CA GLY A 48 2.26 4.83 20.14
C GLY A 48 3.67 4.40 19.75
N PHE A 49 4.26 4.94 18.67
CA PHE A 49 5.66 4.70 18.27
C PHE A 49 6.07 3.21 18.24
N GLY A 50 5.19 2.35 17.73
CA GLY A 50 5.46 0.91 17.59
C GLY A 50 4.62 0.27 16.48
N ALA A 51 5.15 -0.80 15.87
CA ALA A 51 4.48 -1.49 14.75
C ALA A 51 3.26 -2.31 15.16
N ALA A 52 3.11 -2.60 16.47
CA ALA A 52 2.13 -3.55 16.98
C ALA A 52 0.67 -3.21 16.64
N ASN A 53 0.36 -1.91 16.54
CA ASN A 53 -0.99 -1.43 16.22
C ASN A 53 -1.09 -0.90 14.78
N ASP A 54 0.02 -0.85 14.05
CA ASP A 54 0.02 -0.29 12.72
C ASP A 54 -0.84 -1.13 11.78
N ARG A 55 -1.33 -0.48 10.74
CA ARG A 55 -2.22 -1.04 9.74
C ARG A 55 -1.59 -1.00 8.37
N LEU A 56 -2.11 -1.82 7.48
CA LEU A 56 -1.76 -1.81 6.07
C LEU A 56 -2.87 -1.11 5.29
N TRP A 57 -2.57 -0.73 4.06
CA TRP A 57 -3.57 -0.58 3.01
C TRP A 57 -3.33 -1.70 2.00
N VAL A 58 -4.28 -2.63 1.88
CA VAL A 58 -4.21 -3.75 0.95
C VAL A 58 -5.22 -3.51 -0.16
N LYS A 59 -4.70 -3.38 -1.38
CA LYS A 59 -5.48 -3.21 -2.59
C LYS A 59 -5.43 -4.48 -3.43
N GLN A 60 -6.59 -4.95 -3.87
CA GLN A 60 -6.72 -6.22 -4.59
C GLN A 60 -7.58 -6.04 -5.82
N TRP A 61 -7.21 -6.74 -6.89
CA TRP A 61 -7.94 -6.71 -8.16
C TRP A 61 -8.27 -8.12 -8.59
N ARG A 62 -9.53 -8.35 -8.93
CA ARG A 62 -10.02 -9.60 -9.50
C ARG A 62 -10.81 -9.32 -10.77
N ARG A 63 -10.42 -9.94 -11.88
CA ARG A 63 -11.18 -9.88 -13.12
C ARG A 63 -12.57 -10.46 -12.91
N THR A 64 -13.57 -9.78 -13.48
CA THR A 64 -14.96 -10.21 -13.41
C THR A 64 -15.63 -10.04 -14.78
N GLU A 65 -16.40 -11.06 -15.17
CA GLU A 65 -17.22 -11.04 -16.38
C GLU A 65 -18.70 -10.80 -16.07
N ASN A 66 -19.11 -11.03 -14.81
CA ASN A 66 -20.51 -11.08 -14.40
C ASN A 66 -20.97 -9.82 -13.66
N LEU A 67 -20.04 -8.96 -13.23
CA LEU A 67 -20.38 -7.74 -12.50
C LEU A 67 -20.25 -6.51 -13.43
N PRO A 68 -21.31 -5.69 -13.56
CA PRO A 68 -21.23 -4.44 -14.30
C PRO A 68 -20.42 -3.41 -13.51
N VAL A 69 -19.85 -2.44 -14.22
CA VAL A 69 -19.23 -1.26 -13.60
C VAL A 69 -20.26 -0.54 -12.72
N ASN A 70 -19.89 -0.28 -11.46
CA ASN A 70 -20.79 0.29 -10.45
C ASN A 70 -20.40 1.71 -10.00
N VAL A 71 -19.37 2.30 -10.62
CA VAL A 71 -18.95 3.69 -10.39
C VAL A 71 -19.13 4.49 -11.68
N SER A 72 -19.79 5.64 -11.59
CA SER A 72 -20.03 6.51 -12.74
C SER A 72 -18.80 7.34 -13.08
N SER A 73 -18.61 7.67 -14.37
CA SER A 73 -17.49 8.51 -14.84
C SER A 73 -17.40 9.87 -14.13
N PRO A 74 -18.50 10.63 -13.94
CA PRO A 74 -18.42 11.91 -13.23
C PRO A 74 -17.94 11.77 -11.77
N LYS A 75 -18.26 10.64 -11.11
CA LYS A 75 -17.77 10.36 -9.76
C LYS A 75 -16.27 10.08 -9.78
N LEU A 76 -15.79 9.30 -10.74
CA LEU A 76 -14.36 9.03 -10.92
C LEU A 76 -13.59 10.31 -11.23
N ASP A 77 -14.10 11.17 -12.12
CA ASP A 77 -13.44 12.42 -12.48
C ASP A 77 -13.37 13.38 -11.27
N CYS A 78 -14.44 13.47 -10.48
CA CYS A 78 -14.43 14.23 -9.23
C CYS A 78 -13.39 13.67 -8.24
N GLN A 79 -13.34 12.35 -8.06
CA GLN A 79 -12.34 11.70 -7.20
C GLN A 79 -10.91 11.98 -7.66
N ARG A 80 -10.64 11.93 -8.97
CA ARG A 80 -9.32 12.25 -9.54
C ARG A 80 -8.90 13.69 -9.29
N ILE A 81 -9.85 14.63 -9.40
CA ILE A 81 -9.59 16.05 -9.10
C ILE A 81 -9.24 16.22 -7.63
N LEU A 82 -10.05 15.64 -6.72
CA LEU A 82 -9.80 15.71 -5.28
C LEU A 82 -8.44 15.10 -4.91
N GLN A 83 -8.15 13.90 -5.42
CA GLN A 83 -6.87 13.23 -5.20
C GLN A 83 -5.68 14.02 -5.78
N GLY A 84 -5.88 14.72 -6.90
CA GLY A 84 -4.88 15.65 -7.45
C GLY A 84 -4.55 16.81 -6.52
N TYR A 85 -5.51 17.30 -5.72
CA TYR A 85 -5.25 18.30 -4.68
C TYR A 85 -4.61 17.68 -3.43
N GLU A 86 -5.08 16.50 -3.02
CA GLU A 86 -4.53 15.76 -1.87
C GLU A 86 -3.05 15.40 -2.08
N THR A 87 -2.68 14.93 -3.27
CA THR A 87 -1.29 14.59 -3.60
C THR A 87 -0.37 15.82 -3.61
N LYS A 88 -0.84 16.98 -4.08
CA LYS A 88 -0.10 18.25 -3.97
C LYS A 88 0.09 18.71 -2.53
N PHE A 89 -0.95 18.54 -1.70
CA PHE A 89 -0.82 18.84 -0.28
C PHE A 89 0.12 17.85 0.42
N GLY A 90 0.03 16.57 0.05
CA GLY A 90 0.93 15.52 0.53
C GLY A 90 2.39 15.79 0.18
N ASP A 91 2.67 16.29 -1.02
CA ASP A 91 4.02 16.70 -1.45
C ASP A 91 4.66 17.70 -0.46
N HIS A 92 3.93 18.76 -0.10
CA HIS A 92 4.41 19.72 0.91
C HIS A 92 4.65 19.08 2.29
N LEU A 93 3.89 18.06 2.67
CA LEU A 93 4.13 17.31 3.91
C LEU A 93 5.38 16.43 3.80
N TYR A 94 5.66 15.84 2.64
CA TYR A 94 6.89 15.08 2.39
C TYR A 94 8.12 15.99 2.36
N GLU A 95 8.04 17.17 1.71
CA GLU A 95 9.08 18.21 1.76
C GLU A 95 9.37 18.62 3.22
N TYR A 96 8.33 18.87 3.99
CA TYR A 96 8.47 19.22 5.41
C TYR A 96 9.15 18.10 6.21
N MET A 97 8.80 16.83 5.98
CA MET A 97 9.47 15.69 6.62
C MET A 97 10.92 15.54 6.19
N ALA A 98 11.27 15.89 4.95
CA ALA A 98 12.65 15.85 4.48
C ALA A 98 13.52 16.88 5.21
N GLU A 99 12.98 18.08 5.49
CA GLU A 99 13.65 19.12 6.29
C GLU A 99 13.60 18.86 7.80
N HIS A 100 12.56 18.17 8.27
CA HIS A 100 12.31 17.87 9.69
C HIS A 100 12.01 16.38 9.90
N PRO A 101 13.01 15.48 9.78
CA PRO A 101 12.76 14.03 9.83
C PRO A 101 12.09 13.54 11.12
N SER A 102 12.32 14.22 12.25
CA SER A 102 11.66 13.91 13.52
C SER A 102 10.13 14.05 13.50
N SER A 103 9.57 14.72 12.49
CA SER A 103 8.13 14.83 12.29
C SER A 103 7.51 13.61 11.61
N THR A 104 8.31 12.71 11.03
CA THR A 104 7.84 11.57 10.23
C THR A 104 6.75 10.75 10.92
N PRO A 105 6.86 10.38 12.21
CA PRO A 105 5.83 9.57 12.86
C PRO A 105 4.47 10.28 12.93
N PHE A 106 4.47 11.59 13.18
CA PHE A 106 3.25 12.37 13.25
C PHE A 106 2.63 12.57 11.88
N VAL A 107 3.45 12.95 10.89
CA VAL A 107 2.97 13.24 9.54
C VAL A 107 2.48 11.97 8.85
N ASN A 108 3.17 10.83 8.97
CA ASN A 108 2.69 9.57 8.42
C ASN A 108 1.39 9.08 9.09
N CYS A 109 1.25 9.26 10.40
CA CYS A 109 -0.02 8.99 11.10
C CYS A 109 -1.16 9.85 10.54
N LEU A 110 -0.89 11.12 10.22
CA LEU A 110 -1.86 12.01 9.58
C LEU A 110 -2.20 11.57 8.16
N LEU A 111 -1.19 11.33 7.32
CA LEU A 111 -1.34 10.89 5.93
C LEU A 111 -2.10 9.56 5.84
N PHE A 112 -1.79 8.59 6.70
CA PHE A 112 -2.51 7.33 6.68
C PHE A 112 -3.98 7.50 7.01
N LYS A 113 -4.35 8.38 7.95
CA LYS A 113 -5.76 8.65 8.28
C LYS A 113 -6.55 9.23 7.11
N THR A 114 -5.92 9.99 6.22
CA THR A 114 -6.61 10.50 5.02
C THR A 114 -6.87 9.40 4.00
N VAL A 115 -6.03 8.36 3.99
CA VAL A 115 -6.21 7.18 3.14
C VAL A 115 -7.16 6.16 3.78
N SER A 116 -7.06 5.91 5.10
CA SER A 116 -7.67 4.79 5.81
C SER A 116 -9.10 5.04 6.32
N TYR A 117 -9.97 5.62 5.49
CA TYR A 117 -11.32 5.98 5.94
C TYR A 117 -12.20 4.76 6.19
N GLU A 118 -12.42 3.92 5.18
CA GLU A 118 -13.25 2.71 5.25
C GLU A 118 -12.82 1.68 4.21
N ASN A 119 -13.09 0.39 4.46
CA ASN A 119 -12.94 -0.62 3.42
C ASN A 119 -13.86 -0.28 2.25
N THR A 120 -13.35 -0.33 1.02
CA THR A 120 -14.16 -0.02 -0.17
C THR A 120 -14.13 -1.15 -1.18
N GLU A 121 -15.18 -1.22 -1.98
CA GLU A 121 -15.35 -2.17 -3.07
C GLU A 121 -15.91 -1.43 -4.29
N ALA A 122 -15.35 -1.67 -5.46
CA ALA A 122 -15.81 -1.11 -6.71
C ALA A 122 -15.62 -2.10 -7.87
N VAL A 123 -16.48 -2.00 -8.87
CA VAL A 123 -16.29 -2.65 -10.17
C VAL A 123 -16.05 -1.56 -11.19
N LEU A 124 -14.87 -1.58 -11.81
CA LEU A 124 -14.38 -0.54 -12.70
C LEU A 124 -13.91 -1.15 -14.02
N TYR A 125 -13.83 -0.33 -15.06
CA TYR A 125 -13.07 -0.71 -16.25
C TYR A 125 -11.59 -0.86 -15.89
N ALA A 126 -10.90 -1.82 -16.52
CA ALA A 126 -9.50 -2.10 -16.20
C ALA A 126 -8.57 -0.86 -16.16
N PRO A 127 -8.65 0.11 -17.09
CA PRO A 127 -7.81 1.31 -17.02
C PRO A 127 -8.07 2.16 -15.77
N ASP A 128 -9.34 2.35 -15.40
CA ASP A 128 -9.70 3.15 -14.22
C ASP A 128 -9.31 2.45 -12.91
N ALA A 129 -9.37 1.11 -12.89
CA ALA A 129 -8.92 0.30 -11.76
C ALA A 129 -7.40 0.26 -11.59
N MET A 130 -6.64 0.24 -12.68
CA MET A 130 -5.16 0.17 -12.66
C MET A 130 -4.55 1.54 -12.39
N HIS A 131 -5.11 2.62 -12.94
CA HIS A 131 -4.66 4.00 -12.72
C HIS A 131 -5.44 4.65 -11.56
N PHE A 132 -5.35 4.04 -10.37
CA PHE A 132 -6.17 4.40 -9.21
C PHE A 132 -5.67 5.64 -8.45
N GLN A 133 -4.43 6.06 -8.67
CA GLN A 133 -3.84 7.22 -8.00
C GLN A 133 -3.57 8.36 -8.99
N ALA A 134 -4.52 9.29 -9.08
CA ALA A 134 -4.36 10.52 -9.82
C ALA A 134 -3.38 11.46 -9.12
N GLY A 135 -2.49 12.08 -9.91
CA GLY A 135 -1.54 13.06 -9.39
C GLY A 135 -0.40 12.45 -8.57
N ILE A 136 -0.14 11.14 -8.67
CA ILE A 136 1.05 10.54 -8.05
C ILE A 136 2.34 11.26 -8.46
N ASP A 137 2.41 11.73 -9.71
CA ASP A 137 3.54 12.50 -10.25
C ASP A 137 3.76 13.86 -9.54
N ASN A 138 2.83 14.30 -8.69
CA ASN A 138 3.01 15.49 -7.85
C ASN A 138 3.95 15.24 -6.67
N ILE A 139 4.29 13.98 -6.35
CA ILE A 139 5.14 13.62 -5.21
C ILE A 139 6.48 13.10 -5.75
N PRO A 140 7.42 14.00 -6.11
CA PRO A 140 8.77 13.59 -6.51
C PRO A 140 9.47 12.90 -5.34
N CYS A 141 9.83 11.63 -5.54
CA CYS A 141 10.56 10.87 -4.54
C CYS A 141 11.65 10.01 -5.19
N LEU A 142 12.63 9.60 -4.37
CA LEU A 142 13.56 8.55 -4.74
C LEU A 142 12.96 7.22 -4.30
N ASP A 143 12.60 6.41 -5.27
CA ASP A 143 12.12 5.06 -5.03
C ASP A 143 13.26 4.04 -5.17
N LEU A 144 13.35 3.14 -4.18
CA LEU A 144 14.28 2.02 -4.17
C LEU A 144 13.48 0.72 -4.18
N GLU A 145 13.35 0.13 -5.36
CA GLU A 145 12.68 -1.16 -5.52
C GLU A 145 13.66 -2.34 -5.47
N MET A 146 13.22 -3.45 -4.89
CA MET A 146 13.91 -4.74 -4.98
C MET A 146 12.91 -5.82 -5.39
N ALA A 147 13.35 -6.71 -6.28
CA ALA A 147 12.57 -7.88 -6.69
C ALA A 147 13.28 -9.16 -6.26
N PHE A 148 12.55 -10.06 -5.62
CA PHE A 148 13.05 -11.38 -5.25
C PHE A 148 12.01 -12.47 -5.53
N LYS A 149 12.49 -13.70 -5.71
CA LYS A 149 11.62 -14.85 -5.97
C LYS A 149 10.87 -15.24 -4.69
N VAL A 150 9.55 -15.32 -4.77
CA VAL A 150 8.70 -15.78 -3.67
C VAL A 150 8.79 -17.30 -3.50
N ASN A 151 8.95 -17.76 -2.25
CA ASN A 151 8.93 -19.19 -1.92
C ASN A 151 7.52 -19.77 -2.09
N GLN A 152 7.42 -21.08 -2.24
CA GLN A 152 6.13 -21.75 -2.41
C GLN A 152 5.15 -21.51 -1.25
N ASP A 153 5.66 -21.27 -0.04
CA ASP A 153 4.91 -21.01 1.19
C ASP A 153 4.82 -19.52 1.55
N PHE A 154 5.41 -18.63 0.74
CA PHE A 154 5.49 -17.18 0.96
C PHE A 154 6.23 -16.77 2.25
N SER A 155 6.90 -17.70 2.94
CA SER A 155 7.57 -17.41 4.21
C SER A 155 8.66 -16.34 4.08
N ASN A 156 9.42 -16.35 2.98
CA ASN A 156 10.47 -15.37 2.72
C ASN A 156 9.92 -13.95 2.49
N VAL A 157 8.67 -13.81 2.07
CA VAL A 157 8.01 -12.50 1.95
C VAL A 157 7.77 -11.90 3.33
N VAL A 158 7.26 -12.71 4.26
CA VAL A 158 7.05 -12.28 5.65
C VAL A 158 8.36 -11.88 6.30
N VAL A 159 9.41 -12.69 6.12
CA VAL A 159 10.76 -12.40 6.65
C VAL A 159 11.32 -11.11 6.06
N ALA A 160 11.24 -10.92 4.74
CA ALA A 160 11.76 -9.73 4.07
C ALA A 160 11.02 -8.46 4.52
N TRP A 161 9.69 -8.51 4.61
CA TRP A 161 8.90 -7.38 5.07
C TRP A 161 9.23 -7.01 6.53
N ASN A 162 9.24 -8.00 7.43
CA ASN A 162 9.58 -7.76 8.83
C ASN A 162 10.99 -7.21 9.01
N TYR A 163 11.96 -7.64 8.20
CA TYR A 163 13.30 -7.07 8.23
C TYR A 163 13.28 -5.55 7.98
N VAL A 164 12.48 -5.09 7.00
CA VAL A 164 12.34 -3.65 6.72
C VAL A 164 11.64 -2.94 7.88
N ILE A 165 10.56 -3.49 8.42
CA ILE A 165 9.84 -2.92 9.57
C ILE A 165 10.79 -2.82 10.78
N ASP A 166 11.50 -3.88 11.12
CA ASP A 166 12.43 -3.91 12.24
C ASP A 166 13.50 -2.83 12.10
N GLN A 167 14.07 -2.67 10.90
CA GLN A 167 15.04 -1.61 10.63
C GLN A 167 14.43 -0.21 10.80
N LEU A 168 13.22 0.04 10.29
CA LEU A 168 12.53 1.33 10.48
C LEU A 168 12.40 1.72 11.95
N TYR A 169 11.95 0.78 12.78
CA TYR A 169 11.77 1.05 14.21
C TYR A 169 13.10 1.08 14.97
N GLU A 170 14.11 0.35 14.53
CA GLU A 170 15.47 0.47 15.07
C GLU A 170 16.05 1.88 14.85
N TYR A 171 15.90 2.44 13.64
CA TYR A 171 16.27 3.82 13.33
C TYR A 171 15.45 4.82 14.17
N ALA A 172 14.14 4.65 14.24
CA ALA A 172 13.27 5.54 15.01
C ALA A 172 13.63 5.55 16.52
N ASN A 173 14.02 4.40 17.08
CA ASN A 173 14.49 4.30 18.46
C ASN A 173 15.81 5.07 18.70
N ARG A 174 16.60 5.34 17.66
CA ARG A 174 17.76 6.23 17.69
C ARG A 174 17.40 7.70 17.44
N GLY A 175 16.13 8.02 17.18
CA GLY A 175 15.68 9.34 16.78
C GLY A 175 15.99 9.67 15.31
N GLU A 176 16.28 8.65 14.50
CA GLU A 176 16.61 8.77 13.08
C GLU A 176 15.42 8.33 12.22
N TYR A 177 15.11 9.07 11.17
CA TYR A 177 13.96 8.80 10.29
C TYR A 177 14.41 8.84 8.82
N PRO A 178 15.23 7.87 8.37
CA PRO A 178 15.75 7.86 7.00
C PRO A 178 14.69 7.50 5.95
N PHE A 179 13.53 7.00 6.36
CA PHE A 179 12.40 6.66 5.51
C PHE A 179 11.16 7.41 5.96
N ASN A 180 10.65 8.29 5.09
CA ASN A 180 9.51 9.14 5.33
C ASN A 180 8.38 8.96 4.31
N LEU A 181 8.51 7.98 3.41
CA LEU A 181 7.53 7.64 2.39
C LEU A 181 6.89 6.27 2.69
N THR A 182 5.79 5.99 2.00
CA THR A 182 5.12 4.69 1.99
C THR A 182 6.05 3.56 1.54
N LEU A 183 6.00 2.45 2.25
CA LEU A 183 6.53 1.18 1.80
C LEU A 183 5.47 0.45 0.96
N GLU A 184 5.85 -0.01 -0.22
CA GLU A 184 4.98 -0.74 -1.15
C GLU A 184 5.53 -2.15 -1.41
N MET A 185 4.63 -3.12 -1.59
CA MET A 185 4.94 -4.41 -2.20
C MET A 185 3.83 -4.84 -3.15
N ARG A 186 4.25 -5.33 -4.32
CA ARG A 186 3.38 -5.92 -5.34
C ARG A 186 3.88 -7.30 -5.75
N PHE A 187 2.94 -8.15 -6.17
CA PHE A 187 3.24 -9.51 -6.63
C PHE A 187 3.06 -9.62 -8.12
N VAL A 188 4.12 -9.98 -8.84
CA VAL A 188 4.11 -10.14 -10.30
C VAL A 188 4.50 -11.56 -10.69
N LYS A 189 3.84 -12.08 -11.73
CA LYS A 189 4.21 -13.37 -12.32
C LYS A 189 5.50 -13.20 -13.13
N ALA A 190 6.31 -14.25 -13.17
CA ALA A 190 7.47 -14.29 -14.06
C ALA A 190 7.02 -14.14 -15.51
N SER A 191 7.79 -13.39 -16.30
CA SER A 191 7.61 -13.36 -17.75
C SER A 191 7.85 -14.77 -18.30
N SER A 192 6.91 -15.28 -19.07
CA SER A 192 7.01 -16.56 -19.78
C SER A 192 7.01 -16.30 -21.28
N MET A 193 7.83 -17.04 -22.03
CA MET A 193 7.63 -17.13 -23.47
C MET A 193 6.37 -17.96 -23.72
N LEU A 194 5.38 -17.35 -24.37
CA LEU A 194 4.13 -18.00 -24.81
C LEU A 194 4.36 -18.75 -26.14
#